data_AF-A0A2S6R7D9-F1
#
_entry.id   AF-A0A2S6R7D9-F1
#
_cell.length_a   1.000
_cell.length_b   1.000
_cell.length_c   1.000
_cell.angle_alpha   90.00
_cell.angle_beta   90.00
_cell.angle_gamma   90.00
#
_symmetry.space_group_name_H-M   'P 1'
#
loop_
_entity.id
_entity.type
_entity.pdbx_description
1 polymer ?
#
loop_
_entity_poly.entity_id
_entity_poly.type
_entity_poly.pdbx_seq_one_letter_code
_entity_poly.pdbx_strand_id
1 'polypeptide(L)'
;EDGKPCAPGEYGRVLITTLTNYAMPLIRYDTGDIAQALDGPCHCGRTLPNFGPILGRRSRITPVPTEIMALADTILVAMEQLAIELSGNIRMYQLYHFRDDNFELRIVVADTLPLEFSEHINEIWRNAVASRPNKLRIVTVKNVRPPASDKFFHFDSDLFSKPSA
;
A
#
# COMPACT_ATOMS: atom_id res chain seq x y z
N GLU A 1 -8.45 -3.17 -19.86
CA GLU A 1 -9.26 -1.94 -20.01
C GLU A 1 -10.48 -2.12 -20.90
N ASP A 2 -10.59 -3.27 -21.58
CA ASP A 2 -11.59 -3.59 -22.62
C ASP A 2 -13.02 -3.85 -22.10
N GLY A 3 -13.31 -3.54 -20.84
CA GLY A 3 -14.62 -3.75 -20.22
C GLY A 3 -15.00 -5.21 -19.94
N LYS A 4 -14.10 -6.16 -20.18
CA LYS A 4 -14.29 -7.60 -19.93
C LYS A 4 -13.94 -7.99 -18.48
N PRO A 5 -14.55 -9.06 -17.93
CA PRO A 5 -14.08 -9.67 -16.67
C PRO A 5 -12.62 -10.10 -16.77
N CYS A 6 -11.87 -9.93 -15.68
CA CYS A 6 -10.50 -10.40 -15.55
C CYS A 6 -10.45 -11.92 -15.40
N ALA A 7 -9.38 -12.54 -15.91
CA ALA A 7 -9.07 -13.93 -15.64
C ALA A 7 -8.51 -14.09 -14.21
N PRO A 8 -8.60 -15.29 -13.60
CA PRO A 8 -7.95 -15.55 -12.33
C PRO A 8 -6.45 -15.21 -12.35
N GLY A 9 -5.98 -14.55 -11.31
CA GLY A 9 -4.62 -14.03 -11.17
C GLY A 9 -4.41 -12.62 -11.70
N GLU A 10 -5.28 -12.10 -12.56
CA GLU A 10 -5.16 -10.75 -13.12
C GLU A 10 -5.68 -9.67 -12.17
N TYR A 11 -5.04 -8.50 -12.20
CA TYR A 11 -5.53 -7.32 -11.52
C TYR A 11 -6.53 -6.55 -12.39
N GLY A 12 -7.67 -6.19 -11.80
CA GLY A 12 -8.78 -5.55 -12.49
C GLY A 12 -9.51 -4.52 -11.64
N ARG A 13 -10.39 -3.76 -12.29
CA ARG A 13 -11.30 -2.83 -11.61
C ARG A 13 -12.40 -3.58 -10.88
N VAL A 14 -12.69 -3.16 -9.66
CA VAL A 14 -13.86 -3.65 -8.91
C VAL A 14 -15.09 -2.85 -9.34
N LEU A 15 -16.03 -3.54 -9.99
CA LEU A 15 -17.33 -2.98 -10.36
C LEU A 15 -18.42 -3.59 -9.49
N ILE A 16 -19.33 -2.77 -8.97
CA ILE A 16 -20.42 -3.23 -8.11
C ILE A 16 -21.80 -2.98 -8.72
N THR A 17 -22.71 -3.92 -8.51
CA THR A 17 -24.13 -3.73 -8.75
C THR A 17 -24.88 -4.03 -7.47
N THR A 18 -25.62 -3.07 -6.93
CA THR A 18 -26.43 -3.29 -5.73
C THR A 18 -27.74 -3.98 -6.12
N LEU A 19 -28.03 -5.13 -5.50
CA LEU A 19 -29.22 -5.93 -5.83
C LEU A 19 -30.44 -5.60 -4.96
N THR A 20 -30.23 -4.96 -3.81
CA THR A 20 -31.28 -4.73 -2.80
C THR A 20 -31.36 -3.28 -2.30
N ASN A 21 -30.52 -2.38 -2.81
CA ASN A 21 -30.60 -0.95 -2.50
C ASN A 21 -31.56 -0.27 -3.48
N TYR A 22 -32.84 -0.19 -3.10
CA TYR A 22 -33.89 0.41 -3.92
C TYR A 22 -33.89 1.95 -3.90
N ALA A 23 -33.32 2.57 -2.86
CA ALA A 23 -33.27 4.03 -2.75
C ALA A 23 -32.21 4.64 -3.69
N MET A 24 -31.05 3.98 -3.78
CA MET A 24 -29.93 4.39 -4.63
C MET A 24 -29.31 3.15 -5.29
N PRO A 25 -29.94 2.61 -6.35
CA PRO A 25 -29.38 1.48 -7.08
C PRO A 25 -28.10 1.91 -7.80
N LEU A 26 -27.03 1.15 -7.57
CA LEU A 26 -25.75 1.30 -8.25
C LEU A 26 -25.66 0.20 -9.28
N ILE A 27 -25.48 0.54 -10.55
CA ILE A 27 -25.39 -0.43 -11.65
C ILE A 27 -24.02 -0.33 -12.29
N ARG A 28 -23.23 -1.41 -12.22
CA ARG A 28 -21.84 -1.46 -12.71
C ARG A 28 -21.01 -0.24 -12.24
N TYR A 29 -21.24 0.18 -11.00
CA TYR A 29 -20.56 1.32 -10.43
C TYR A 29 -19.07 1.00 -10.25
N ASP A 30 -18.23 1.86 -10.81
CA ASP A 30 -16.77 1.76 -10.71
C ASP A 30 -16.35 2.31 -9.34
N THR A 31 -15.88 1.43 -8.45
CA THR A 31 -15.44 1.87 -7.11
C THR A 31 -14.14 2.68 -7.17
N GLY A 32 -13.44 2.60 -8.31
CA GLY A 32 -12.10 3.13 -8.49
C GLY A 32 -11.01 2.26 -7.86
N ASP A 33 -11.34 1.10 -7.26
CA ASP A 33 -10.39 0.19 -6.65
C ASP A 33 -9.90 -0.87 -7.64
N ILE A 34 -8.64 -1.30 -7.45
CA ILE A 34 -7.98 -2.37 -8.20
C ILE A 34 -7.76 -3.55 -7.27
N ALA A 35 -8.17 -4.75 -7.68
CA ALA A 35 -7.99 -5.99 -6.92
C ALA A 35 -7.64 -7.16 -7.82
N GLN A 36 -7.02 -8.21 -7.26
CA GLN A 36 -6.71 -9.43 -7.99
C GLN A 36 -7.93 -10.34 -8.09
N ALA A 37 -8.32 -10.76 -9.29
CA ALA A 37 -9.34 -11.79 -9.46
C ALA A 37 -8.78 -13.15 -9.01
N LEU A 38 -9.56 -13.92 -8.24
CA LEU A 38 -9.20 -15.27 -7.81
C LEU A 38 -10.19 -16.29 -8.36
N ASP A 39 -9.73 -17.52 -8.51
CA ASP A 39 -10.57 -18.66 -8.88
C ASP A 39 -11.00 -19.44 -7.65
N GLY A 40 -12.15 -20.11 -7.76
CA GLY A 40 -12.62 -21.08 -6.79
C GLY A 40 -13.24 -20.51 -5.50
N PRO A 41 -13.81 -21.39 -4.67
CA PRO A 41 -14.45 -21.02 -3.41
C PRO A 41 -13.41 -20.60 -2.36
N CYS A 42 -13.85 -19.81 -1.38
CA CYS A 42 -13.01 -19.46 -0.26
C CYS A 42 -12.74 -20.69 0.62
N HIS A 43 -11.54 -20.79 1.21
CA HIS A 43 -11.17 -21.88 2.12
C HIS A 43 -12.11 -22.02 3.35
N CYS A 44 -12.91 -20.99 3.65
CA CYS A 44 -13.92 -21.03 4.71
C CYS A 44 -15.21 -21.78 4.32
N GLY A 45 -15.33 -22.27 3.08
CA GLY A 45 -16.48 -23.03 2.57
C GLY A 45 -17.56 -22.18 1.88
N ARG A 46 -17.38 -20.85 1.79
CA ARG A 46 -18.28 -19.99 1.00
C ARG A 46 -18.04 -20.17 -0.50
N THR A 47 -19.12 -20.24 -1.26
CA THR A 47 -19.13 -20.50 -2.71
C THR A 47 -19.24 -19.24 -3.57
N LEU A 48 -19.37 -18.06 -2.95
CA LEU A 48 -19.38 -16.78 -3.68
C LEU A 48 -18.01 -16.51 -4.30
N PRO A 49 -17.94 -15.78 -5.43
CA PRO A 49 -16.69 -15.28 -5.97
C PRO A 49 -15.90 -14.53 -4.90
N ASN A 50 -14.58 -14.75 -4.87
CA ASN A 50 -13.67 -14.01 -4.01
C ASN A 50 -12.60 -13.32 -4.86
N PHE A 51 -11.85 -12.43 -4.23
CA PHE A 51 -10.73 -11.72 -4.84
C PHE A 51 -9.60 -11.65 -3.83
N GLY A 52 -8.39 -11.47 -4.35
CA GLY A 52 -7.16 -11.43 -3.58
C GLY A 52 -6.93 -10.04 -2.98
N PRO A 53 -5.66 -9.69 -2.73
CA PRO A 53 -5.31 -8.37 -2.21
C PRO A 53 -5.87 -7.23 -3.07
N ILE A 54 -6.36 -6.19 -2.39
CA ILE A 54 -6.71 -4.91 -3.02
C ILE A 54 -5.41 -4.13 -3.17
N LEU A 55 -5.02 -3.84 -4.41
CA LEU A 55 -3.84 -3.03 -4.70
C LEU A 55 -4.03 -1.57 -4.24
N GLY A 56 -5.30 -1.10 -4.23
CA GLY A 56 -5.69 0.23 -3.80
C GLY A 56 -6.53 0.97 -4.86
N ARG A 57 -6.71 2.28 -4.68
CA ARG A 57 -7.43 3.10 -5.66
C ARG A 57 -6.59 3.40 -6.88
N ARG A 58 -7.15 3.18 -8.07
CA ARG A 58 -6.55 3.50 -9.37
C ARG A 58 -5.95 4.91 -9.40
N SER A 59 -6.69 5.92 -8.94
CA SER A 59 -6.21 7.31 -8.93
C SER A 59 -4.96 7.55 -8.08
N ARG A 60 -4.67 6.67 -7.10
CA ARG A 60 -3.44 6.71 -6.30
C ARG A 60 -2.35 5.82 -6.87
N ILE A 61 -2.67 4.68 -7.47
CA ILE A 61 -1.65 3.74 -7.95
C ILE A 61 -1.09 4.17 -9.30
N THR A 62 -1.95 4.61 -10.24
CA THR A 62 -1.55 4.93 -11.61
C THR A 62 -0.39 5.95 -11.72
N PRO A 63 -0.28 6.97 -10.85
CA PRO A 63 0.84 7.92 -10.91
C PRO A 63 2.21 7.34 -10.51
N VAL A 64 2.26 6.18 -9.83
CA VAL A 64 3.51 5.62 -9.32
C VAL A 64 3.96 4.44 -10.20
N PRO A 65 5.21 4.43 -10.69
CA PRO A 65 5.74 3.32 -11.46
C PRO A 65 5.68 2.00 -10.70
N THR A 66 5.44 0.89 -11.41
CA THR A 66 5.32 -0.45 -10.81
C THR A 66 6.57 -0.84 -10.01
N GLU A 67 7.75 -0.43 -10.47
CA GLU A 67 9.02 -0.72 -9.81
C GLU A 67 9.14 0.02 -8.47
N ILE A 68 8.63 1.25 -8.40
CA ILE A 68 8.57 2.04 -7.17
C ILE A 68 7.55 1.43 -6.20
N MET A 69 6.40 0.98 -6.71
CA MET A 69 5.41 0.27 -5.90
C MET A 69 5.98 -1.03 -5.32
N ALA A 70 6.76 -1.79 -6.09
CA ALA A 70 7.40 -3.02 -5.62
C ALA A 70 8.44 -2.76 -4.52
N LEU A 71 9.23 -1.69 -4.64
CA LEU A 71 10.16 -1.26 -3.59
C LEU A 71 9.43 -0.83 -2.32
N ALA A 72 8.32 -0.09 -2.48
CA ALA A 72 7.48 0.32 -1.36
C ALA A 72 6.89 -0.89 -0.64
N ASP A 73 6.29 -1.82 -1.38
CA ASP A 73 5.68 -3.05 -0.87
C ASP A 73 6.69 -3.88 -0.06
N THR A 74 7.94 -3.98 -0.53
CA THR A 74 9.00 -4.68 0.19
C THR A 74 9.22 -4.13 1.60
N ILE A 75 9.23 -2.81 1.77
CA ILE A 75 9.38 -2.18 3.10
C ILE A 75 8.09 -2.29 3.90
N LEU A 76 6.92 -2.14 3.29
CA LEU A 76 5.64 -2.27 4.01
C LEU A 76 5.47 -3.68 4.60
N VAL A 77 5.74 -4.72 3.80
CA VAL A 77 5.71 -6.11 4.25
C VAL A 77 6.73 -6.35 5.36
N ALA A 78 7.95 -5.81 5.23
CA ALA A 78 8.97 -5.90 6.29
C ALA A 78 8.51 -5.27 7.60
N MET A 79 7.83 -4.12 7.55
CA MET A 79 7.28 -3.46 8.73
C MET A 79 6.12 -4.25 9.36
N GLU A 80 5.27 -4.89 8.55
CA GLU A 80 4.17 -5.73 9.03
C GLU A 80 4.63 -7.03 9.68
N GLN A 81 5.74 -7.60 9.20
CA GLN A 81 6.30 -8.87 9.69
C GLN A 81 7.40 -8.67 10.74
N LEU A 82 7.61 -7.43 11.18
CA LEU A 82 8.69 -7.07 12.08
C LEU A 82 8.54 -7.74 13.46
N ALA A 83 9.63 -8.30 13.97
CA ALA A 83 9.65 -8.94 15.29
C ALA A 83 9.25 -7.96 16.41
N ILE A 84 8.63 -8.45 17.47
CA ILE A 84 8.14 -7.61 18.58
C ILE A 84 9.30 -6.87 19.25
N GLU A 85 10.47 -7.51 19.34
CA GLU A 85 11.69 -6.94 19.90
C GLU A 85 12.15 -5.69 19.13
N LEU A 86 11.93 -5.66 17.80
CA LEU A 86 12.29 -4.55 16.93
C LEU A 86 11.17 -3.49 16.83
N SER A 87 9.90 -3.90 16.99
CA SER A 87 8.73 -3.05 16.74
C SER A 87 8.06 -2.48 18.00
N GLY A 88 8.37 -2.98 19.20
CA GLY A 88 7.60 -2.70 20.42
C GLY A 88 7.44 -1.22 20.80
N ASN A 89 8.40 -0.38 20.41
CA ASN A 89 8.37 1.06 20.65
C ASN A 89 7.77 1.87 19.49
N ILE A 90 7.44 1.25 18.36
CA ILE A 90 6.85 1.93 17.21
C ILE A 90 5.38 2.20 17.48
N ARG A 91 4.97 3.47 17.33
CA ARG A 91 3.57 3.90 17.43
C ARG A 91 2.92 4.09 16.07
N MET A 92 3.71 4.54 15.10
CA MET A 92 3.25 4.81 13.74
C MET A 92 4.44 4.82 12.81
N TYR A 93 4.24 4.44 11.56
CA TYR A 93 5.25 4.59 10.52
C TYR A 93 4.61 4.99 9.19
N GLN A 94 5.37 5.70 8.38
CA GLN A 94 5.02 6.01 7.00
C GLN A 94 6.27 5.95 6.13
N LEU A 95 6.18 5.23 5.03
CA LEU A 95 7.11 5.29 3.93
C LEU A 95 6.70 6.42 2.98
N TYR A 96 7.61 7.35 2.74
CA TYR A 96 7.41 8.47 1.82
C TYR A 96 8.33 8.34 0.61
N HIS A 97 7.78 8.47 -0.59
CA HIS A 97 8.52 8.44 -1.86
C HIS A 97 8.61 9.84 -2.50
N PHE A 98 9.83 10.30 -2.75
CA PHE A 98 10.13 11.60 -3.35
C PHE A 98 10.24 11.52 -4.89
N ARG A 99 10.13 12.66 -5.58
CA ARG A 99 10.28 12.74 -7.06
C ARG A 99 11.67 12.36 -7.61
N ASP A 100 12.70 12.35 -6.76
CA ASP A 100 14.05 11.92 -7.12
C ASP A 100 14.27 10.42 -6.92
N ASP A 101 13.17 9.67 -6.79
CA ASP A 101 13.07 8.24 -6.53
C ASP A 101 13.70 7.76 -5.22
N ASN A 102 14.02 8.68 -4.30
CA ASN A 102 14.47 8.33 -2.95
C ASN A 102 13.28 8.15 -1.99
N PHE A 103 13.53 7.41 -0.92
CA PHE A 103 12.54 7.03 0.07
C PHE A 103 12.93 7.48 1.47
N GLU A 104 11.91 7.76 2.28
CA GLU A 104 12.07 8.06 3.70
C GLU A 104 11.06 7.28 4.53
N LEU A 105 11.56 6.40 5.39
CA LEU A 105 10.78 5.73 6.40
C LEU A 105 10.71 6.60 7.65
N ARG A 106 9.57 7.27 7.83
CA ARG A 106 9.24 8.09 9.00
C ARG A 106 8.66 7.21 10.08
N ILE A 107 9.19 7.30 11.29
CA ILE A 107 8.78 6.47 12.42
C ILE A 107 8.46 7.36 13.61
N VAL A 108 7.30 7.16 14.21
CA VAL A 108 6.92 7.72 15.50
C VAL A 108 7.15 6.65 16.54
N VAL A 109 7.90 7.01 17.58
CA VAL A 109 8.31 6.08 18.64
C VAL A 109 7.77 6.54 19.98
N ALA A 110 7.47 5.59 20.85
CA ALA A 110 7.13 5.84 22.24
C ALA A 110 8.35 6.27 23.07
N ASP A 111 9.52 5.76 22.69
CA ASP A 111 10.79 6.01 23.38
C ASP A 111 11.95 5.94 22.37
N THR A 112 12.64 4.80 22.26
CA THR A 112 13.79 4.60 21.38
C THR A 112 13.60 3.38 20.48
N LEU A 113 14.26 3.38 19.31
CA LEU A 113 14.36 2.18 18.48
C LEU A 113 15.60 1.39 18.86
N PRO A 114 15.52 0.04 18.85
CA PRO A 114 16.71 -0.81 18.89
C PRO A 114 17.68 -0.43 17.76
N LEU A 115 18.97 -0.58 18.00
CA LEU A 115 20.00 -0.26 17.00
C LEU A 115 19.85 -1.16 15.76
N GLU A 116 19.49 -2.41 16.00
CA GLU A 116 19.30 -3.49 15.03
C GLU A 116 18.14 -3.21 14.07
N PHE A 117 17.17 -2.38 14.47
CA PHE A 117 16.03 -2.02 13.63
C PHE A 117 16.50 -1.43 12.29
N SER A 118 17.40 -0.44 12.36
CA SER A 118 17.85 0.27 11.16
C SER A 118 18.71 -0.64 10.29
N GLU A 119 19.50 -1.52 10.89
CA GLU A 119 20.33 -2.48 10.15
C GLU A 119 19.46 -3.48 9.38
N HIS A 120 18.44 -4.04 10.05
CA HIS A 120 17.50 -4.97 9.45
C HIS A 120 16.75 -4.38 8.25
N ILE A 121 16.18 -3.18 8.41
CA ILE A 121 15.45 -2.50 7.32
C ILE A 121 16.39 -2.12 6.16
N ASN A 122 17.61 -1.67 6.46
CA ASN A 122 18.59 -1.33 5.42
C ASN A 122 19.11 -2.56 4.68
N GLU A 123 19.20 -3.72 5.32
CA GLU A 123 19.53 -4.99 4.65
C GLU A 123 18.44 -5.37 3.64
N ILE A 124 17.18 -5.35 4.06
CA ILE A 124 16.03 -5.62 3.19
C ILE A 124 16.03 -4.64 2.00
N TRP A 125 16.22 -3.34 2.25
CA TRP A 125 16.30 -2.33 1.20
C TRP A 125 17.42 -2.62 0.20
N ARG A 126 18.63 -2.93 0.68
CA ARG A 126 19.79 -3.24 -0.19
C ARG A 126 19.52 -4.43 -1.09
N ASN A 127 18.86 -5.47 -0.57
CA ASN A 127 18.52 -6.66 -1.35
C ASN A 127 17.44 -6.35 -2.42
N ALA A 128 16.51 -5.45 -2.12
CA ALA A 128 15.42 -5.07 -3.02
C ALA A 128 15.87 -4.12 -4.15
N VAL A 129 16.76 -3.17 -3.82
CA VAL A 129 17.16 -2.10 -4.75
C VAL A 129 18.13 -2.56 -5.83
N ALA A 130 18.82 -3.69 -5.61
CA ALA A 130 19.83 -4.25 -6.51
C ALA A 130 20.85 -3.18 -6.98
N SER A 131 21.04 -3.01 -8.29
CA SER A 131 21.96 -2.03 -8.91
C SER A 131 21.34 -0.64 -9.13
N ARG A 132 20.17 -0.35 -8.55
CA ARG A 132 19.50 0.95 -8.71
C ARG A 132 20.05 1.99 -7.71
N PRO A 133 20.01 3.30 -8.04
CA PRO A 133 20.57 4.35 -7.20
C PRO A 133 19.67 4.78 -6.03
N ASN A 134 18.45 4.22 -5.91
CA ASN A 134 17.45 4.65 -4.93
C ASN A 134 17.95 4.47 -3.49
N LYS A 135 17.80 5.50 -2.66
CA LYS A 135 18.21 5.47 -1.25
C LYS A 135 17.00 5.42 -0.35
N LEU A 136 17.13 4.71 0.77
CA LEU A 136 16.19 4.76 1.88
C LEU A 136 16.84 5.50 3.05
N ARG A 137 16.12 6.48 3.58
CA ARG A 137 16.48 7.18 4.83
C ARG A 137 15.49 6.81 5.92
N ILE A 138 15.97 6.41 7.09
CA ILE A 138 15.12 6.14 8.25
C ILE A 138 15.18 7.35 9.18
N VAL A 139 14.03 7.88 9.58
CA VAL A 139 13.94 9.06 10.44
C VAL A 139 12.90 8.88 11.54
N THR A 140 13.28 9.26 12.75
CA THR A 140 12.32 9.41 13.85
C THR A 140 11.69 10.80 13.77
N VAL A 141 10.35 10.85 13.77
CA VAL A 141 9.57 12.08 13.72
C VAL A 141 8.60 12.15 14.90
N LYS A 142 8.26 13.37 15.33
CA LYS A 142 7.29 13.58 16.42
C LYS A 142 5.87 13.13 16.04
N ASN A 143 5.50 13.28 14.77
CA ASN A 143 4.23 12.85 14.23
C ASN A 143 4.36 12.69 12.70
N VAL A 144 3.56 11.82 12.11
CA VAL A 144 3.34 11.75 10.67
C VAL A 144 2.04 12.48 10.38
N ARG A 145 2.08 13.55 9.59
CA ARG A 145 0.86 14.26 9.21
C ARG A 145 0.04 13.38 8.24
N PRO A 146 -1.25 13.14 8.50
CA PRO A 146 -2.11 12.59 7.45
C PRO A 146 -2.17 13.58 6.27
N PRO A 147 -2.36 13.10 5.04
CA PRO A 147 -2.75 13.99 3.93
C PRO A 147 -4.04 14.75 4.29
N ALA A 148 -4.46 15.71 3.46
CA ALA A 148 -5.63 16.56 3.76
C ALA A 148 -6.96 15.80 4.03
N SER A 149 -7.03 14.51 3.71
CA SER A 149 -8.05 13.61 4.22
C SER A 149 -7.59 13.00 5.56
N ASP A 150 -8.43 12.98 6.59
CA ASP A 150 -8.16 12.34 7.90
C ASP A 150 -7.77 10.83 7.84
N LYS A 151 -7.65 10.25 6.64
CA LYS A 151 -7.11 8.92 6.40
C LYS A 151 -5.59 8.92 6.47
N PHE A 152 -5.08 8.09 7.36
CA PHE A 152 -3.67 7.74 7.42
C PHE A 152 -3.29 6.73 6.33
N PHE A 153 -2.11 6.88 5.74
CA PHE A 153 -1.56 5.93 4.76
C PHE A 153 -0.11 5.59 5.16
N HIS A 154 0.18 4.30 5.20
CA HIS A 154 1.54 3.80 5.44
C HIS A 154 2.49 4.09 4.27
N PHE A 155 1.96 4.33 3.06
CA PHE A 155 2.74 4.77 1.90
C PHE A 155 2.16 6.06 1.32
N ASP A 156 3.04 7.04 1.09
CA ASP A 156 2.72 8.32 0.46
C ASP A 156 3.79 8.72 -0.55
N SER A 157 3.44 9.56 -1.53
CA SER A 157 4.37 9.95 -2.58
C SER A 157 4.11 11.35 -3.13
N ASP A 158 5.18 12.05 -3.51
CA ASP A 158 5.10 13.28 -4.29
C ASP A 158 4.38 13.11 -5.65
N LEU A 159 4.30 11.88 -6.16
CA LEU A 159 3.62 11.56 -7.42
C LEU A 159 2.11 11.48 -7.25
N PHE A 160 1.60 11.35 -6.03
CA PHE A 160 0.18 11.44 -5.78
C PHE A 160 -0.29 12.88 -6.00
N SER A 161 -1.35 13.06 -6.78
CA SER A 161 -1.99 14.36 -6.93
C SER A 161 -2.39 14.87 -5.53
N LYS A 162 -1.85 16.02 -5.11
CA LYS A 162 -2.39 16.73 -3.94
C LYS A 162 -3.88 16.98 -4.24
N PRO A 163 -4.80 16.73 -3.28
CA PRO A 163 -6.19 17.10 -3.49
C PRO A 163 -6.22 18.58 -3.87
N SER A 164 -6.90 18.90 -4.98
CA SER A 164 -7.17 20.27 -5.37
C SER A 164 -7.78 20.99 -4.17
N ALA A 165 -7.18 22.10 -3.77
CA ALA A 165 -7.71 22.98 -2.74
C ALA A 165 -9.13 23.46 -3.08
#